data_AF-A0A210R0F9-F1
#
_entry.id   AF-A0A210R0F9-F1
#
_cell.length_a   1.000
_cell.length_b   1.000
_cell.length_c   1.000
_cell.angle_alpha   90.00
_cell.angle_beta   90.00
_cell.angle_gamma   90.00
#
_symmetry.space_group_name_H-M   'P 1'
#
loop_
_entity.id
_entity.type
_entity.pdbx_description
1 polymer ?
#
loop_
_entity_poly.entity_id
_entity_poly.type
_entity_poly.pdbx_seq_one_letter_code
_entity_poly.pdbx_strand_id
1 'polypeptide(L)'
;MASSMDPREVSRRKALKVAVSALVYEVGFEKAEESVLETLTEMLQSFLTELGRSCRGYAELAGRSEGMMTDVFMALVDMGQNVQSIQSHARRHTKSVFLPPAHTAAPTTLKTLQVGDRPSHPSHIPDHLPAFPDPHTYIRTLTNKAPVTEYQLVREKAASQKRDIERALTRFIAKTGETQMLFPDNTEAYPCK
;
A
#
# COMPACT_ATOMS: atom_id res chain seq x y z
N MET A 1 -29.49 0.87 -0.81
CA MET A 1 -28.24 0.29 -0.27
C MET A 1 -27.44 -0.23 -1.47
N ALA A 2 -26.78 0.65 -2.21
CA ALA A 2 -25.92 0.26 -3.33
C ALA A 2 -24.58 -0.13 -2.72
N SER A 3 -24.34 -1.44 -2.57
CA SER A 3 -23.00 -1.95 -2.32
C SER A 3 -22.10 -1.42 -3.43
N SER A 4 -21.04 -0.69 -3.10
CA SER A 4 -20.04 -0.27 -4.06
C SER A 4 -19.44 -1.52 -4.70
N MET A 5 -19.88 -1.88 -5.90
CA MET A 5 -19.37 -3.03 -6.64
C MET A 5 -17.85 -2.92 -6.75
N ASP A 6 -17.14 -4.00 -6.43
CA ASP A 6 -15.68 -4.05 -6.53
C ASP A 6 -15.28 -3.71 -7.98
N PRO A 7 -14.41 -2.72 -8.22
CA PRO A 7 -13.94 -2.39 -9.57
C PRO A 7 -13.41 -3.61 -10.35
N ARG A 8 -12.89 -4.62 -9.65
CA ARG A 8 -12.43 -5.88 -10.25
C ARG A 8 -13.60 -6.76 -10.70
N GLU A 9 -14.71 -6.79 -9.97
CA GLU A 9 -15.93 -7.50 -10.37
C GLU A 9 -16.51 -6.91 -11.66
N VAL A 10 -16.59 -5.59 -11.74
CA VAL A 10 -17.05 -4.88 -12.94
C VAL A 10 -16.16 -5.21 -14.14
N SER A 11 -14.83 -5.26 -13.95
CA SER A 11 -13.90 -5.63 -15.01
C SER A 11 -14.08 -7.08 -15.49
N ARG A 12 -14.20 -8.04 -14.55
CA ARG A 12 -14.46 -9.46 -14.89
C ARG A 12 -15.79 -9.64 -15.62
N ARG A 13 -16.84 -8.93 -15.19
CA ARG A 13 -18.14 -8.96 -15.84
C ARG A 13 -18.09 -8.43 -17.28
N LYS A 14 -17.37 -7.32 -17.50
CA LYS A 14 -17.14 -6.79 -18.85
C LYS A 14 -16.42 -7.81 -19.74
N ALA A 15 -15.45 -8.55 -19.18
CA ALA A 15 -14.75 -9.61 -19.90
C ALA A 15 -15.70 -10.74 -20.35
N LEU A 16 -16.63 -11.15 -19.49
CA LEU A 16 -17.67 -12.13 -19.85
C LEU A 16 -18.60 -11.58 -20.94
N LYS A 17 -19.06 -10.32 -20.82
CA LYS A 17 -19.90 -9.68 -21.84
C LYS A 17 -19.20 -9.62 -23.20
N VAL A 18 -17.89 -9.33 -23.23
CA VAL A 18 -17.07 -9.39 -24.46
C VAL A 18 -17.02 -10.80 -25.04
N ALA A 19 -16.83 -11.83 -24.21
CA ALA A 19 -16.83 -13.22 -24.68
C ALA A 19 -18.19 -13.64 -25.27
N VAL A 20 -19.30 -13.27 -24.62
CA VAL A 20 -20.66 -13.52 -25.14
C VAL A 20 -20.87 -12.80 -26.47
N SER A 21 -20.53 -11.51 -26.56
CA SER A 21 -20.64 -10.74 -27.80
C SER A 21 -19.81 -11.35 -28.93
N ALA A 22 -18.60 -11.84 -28.62
CA ALA A 22 -17.74 -12.49 -29.60
C ALA A 22 -18.38 -13.78 -30.13
N LEU A 23 -18.95 -14.62 -29.25
CA LEU A 23 -19.66 -15.85 -29.65
C LEU A 23 -20.91 -15.54 -30.49
N VAL A 24 -21.69 -14.53 -30.12
CA VAL A 24 -22.87 -14.10 -30.88
C VAL A 24 -22.47 -13.57 -32.26
N TYR A 25 -21.37 -12.84 -32.35
CA TYR A 25 -20.81 -12.39 -33.62
C TYR A 25 -20.30 -13.56 -34.48
N GLU A 26 -19.65 -14.58 -33.89
CA GLU A 26 -19.23 -15.79 -34.60
C GLU A 26 -20.39 -16.55 -35.24
N VAL A 27 -21.57 -16.51 -34.63
CA VAL A 27 -22.79 -17.13 -35.17
C VAL A 27 -23.35 -16.33 -36.37
N GLY A 28 -22.95 -15.07 -36.55
CA GLY A 28 -23.33 -14.22 -37.67
C GLY A 28 -24.30 -13.09 -37.32
N PHE A 29 -24.53 -12.80 -36.04
CA PHE A 29 -25.36 -11.67 -35.64
C PHE A 29 -24.56 -10.36 -35.70
N GLU A 30 -25.04 -9.40 -36.48
CA GLU A 30 -24.41 -8.06 -36.61
C GLU A 30 -24.84 -7.10 -35.50
N LYS A 31 -26.07 -7.23 -34.99
CA LYS A 31 -26.66 -6.36 -33.96
C LYS A 31 -27.35 -7.20 -32.91
N ALA A 32 -27.25 -6.77 -31.66
CA ALA A 32 -27.92 -7.39 -30.51
C ALA A 32 -28.42 -6.29 -29.55
N GLU A 33 -29.53 -6.56 -28.88
CA GLU A 33 -30.05 -5.69 -27.82
C GLU A 33 -29.20 -5.83 -26.55
N GLU A 34 -28.95 -4.73 -25.86
CA GLU A 34 -28.11 -4.73 -24.66
C GLU A 34 -28.71 -5.56 -23.52
N SER A 35 -30.04 -5.54 -23.36
CA SER A 35 -30.76 -6.32 -22.34
C SER A 35 -30.53 -7.83 -22.51
N VAL A 36 -30.51 -8.31 -23.76
CA VAL A 36 -30.28 -9.72 -24.11
C VAL A 36 -28.82 -10.10 -23.83
N LEU A 37 -27.86 -9.25 -24.21
CA LEU A 37 -26.44 -9.50 -23.94
C LEU A 37 -26.16 -9.55 -22.43
N GLU A 38 -26.76 -8.67 -21.62
CA GLU A 38 -26.65 -8.73 -20.16
C GLU A 38 -27.26 -10.02 -19.61
N THR A 39 -28.45 -10.41 -20.08
CA THR A 39 -29.12 -11.63 -19.62
C THR A 39 -28.31 -12.88 -19.96
N LEU A 40 -27.76 -12.97 -21.19
CA LEU A 40 -26.89 -14.07 -21.58
C LEU A 40 -25.58 -14.10 -20.76
N THR A 41 -25.06 -12.93 -20.39
CA THR A 41 -23.87 -12.84 -19.52
C THR A 41 -24.18 -13.37 -18.11
N GLU A 42 -25.35 -13.06 -17.55
CA GLU A 42 -25.82 -13.61 -16.26
C GLU A 42 -26.04 -15.12 -16.33
N MET A 43 -26.64 -15.61 -17.42
CA MET A 43 -26.83 -17.05 -17.64
C MET A 43 -25.50 -17.78 -17.74
N LEU A 44 -24.52 -17.22 -18.46
CA LEU A 44 -23.17 -17.78 -18.57
C LEU A 44 -22.46 -17.82 -17.21
N GLN A 45 -22.56 -16.75 -16.43
CA GLN A 45 -21.99 -16.70 -15.07
C GLN A 45 -22.65 -17.74 -14.16
N SER A 46 -23.97 -17.88 -14.23
CA SER A 46 -24.73 -18.87 -13.46
C SER A 46 -24.34 -20.30 -13.85
N PHE A 47 -24.19 -20.57 -15.15
CA PHE A 47 -23.73 -21.86 -15.65
C PHE A 47 -22.33 -22.22 -15.14
N LEU A 48 -21.37 -21.30 -15.21
CA LEU A 48 -20.00 -21.53 -14.71
C LEU A 48 -19.98 -21.78 -13.19
N THR A 49 -20.83 -21.07 -12.46
CA THR A 49 -20.96 -21.23 -11.01
C THR A 49 -21.53 -22.61 -10.67
N GLU A 50 -22.58 -23.04 -11.36
CA GLU A 50 -23.20 -24.34 -11.13
C GLU A 50 -22.28 -25.49 -11.54
N LEU A 51 -21.57 -25.36 -12.67
CA LEU A 51 -20.54 -26.31 -13.08
C LEU A 51 -19.48 -26.45 -11.99
N GLY A 52 -18.97 -25.33 -11.45
CA GLY A 52 -17.99 -25.35 -10.37
C GLY A 52 -18.51 -26.02 -9.09
N ARG A 53 -19.79 -25.81 -8.73
CA ARG A 53 -20.43 -26.46 -7.58
C ARG A 53 -20.54 -27.97 -7.78
N SER A 54 -20.98 -28.41 -8.96
CA SER A 54 -21.06 -29.84 -9.29
C SER A 54 -19.68 -30.50 -9.29
N CYS A 55 -18.68 -29.88 -9.94
CA CYS A 55 -17.28 -30.37 -9.93
C CYS A 55 -16.75 -30.53 -8.51
N ARG A 56 -17.00 -29.55 -7.64
CA ARG A 56 -16.62 -29.61 -6.24
C ARG A 56 -17.30 -30.76 -5.51
N GLY A 57 -18.60 -30.96 -5.73
CA GLY A 57 -19.34 -32.10 -5.17
C GLY A 57 -18.72 -33.45 -5.56
N TYR A 58 -18.35 -33.62 -6.83
CA TYR A 58 -17.67 -34.84 -7.29
C TYR A 58 -16.28 -35.03 -6.67
N ALA A 59 -15.50 -33.96 -6.52
CA ALA A 59 -14.20 -34.02 -5.84
C ALA A 59 -14.35 -34.40 -4.35
N GLU A 60 -15.32 -33.79 -3.66
CA GLU A 60 -15.63 -34.05 -2.25
C GLU A 60 -16.12 -35.49 -2.03
N LEU A 61 -16.94 -36.03 -2.93
CA LEU A 61 -17.37 -37.44 -2.91
C LEU A 61 -16.20 -38.43 -3.04
N ALA A 62 -15.13 -38.03 -3.74
CA ALA A 62 -13.90 -38.80 -3.84
C ALA A 62 -12.95 -38.58 -2.65
N GLY A 63 -13.33 -37.79 -1.64
CA GLY A 63 -12.51 -37.43 -0.49
C GLY A 63 -11.36 -36.47 -0.81
N ARG A 64 -11.41 -35.80 -1.96
CA ARG A 64 -10.38 -34.85 -2.42
C ARG A 64 -10.86 -33.41 -2.27
N SER A 65 -9.93 -32.49 -2.06
CA SER A 65 -10.18 -31.03 -2.14
C SER A 65 -9.85 -30.45 -3.51
N GLU A 66 -8.99 -31.11 -4.29
CA GLU A 66 -8.60 -30.68 -5.63
C GLU A 66 -9.51 -31.28 -6.70
N GLY A 67 -10.00 -30.42 -7.60
CA GLY A 67 -10.81 -30.83 -8.75
C GLY A 67 -9.94 -31.40 -9.86
N MET A 68 -10.33 -32.57 -10.37
CA MET A 68 -9.68 -33.26 -11.48
C MET A 68 -10.51 -33.13 -12.76
N MET A 69 -9.88 -33.35 -13.92
CA MET A 69 -10.57 -33.36 -15.22
C MET A 69 -11.78 -34.30 -15.25
N THR A 70 -11.71 -35.44 -14.57
CA THR A 70 -12.82 -36.39 -14.47
C THR A 70 -14.03 -35.81 -13.76
N ASP A 71 -13.80 -34.97 -12.73
CA ASP A 71 -14.88 -34.32 -11.97
C ASP A 71 -15.61 -33.31 -12.87
N VAL A 72 -14.86 -32.58 -13.70
CA VAL A 72 -15.41 -31.66 -14.71
C VAL A 72 -16.17 -32.41 -15.79
N PHE A 73 -15.64 -33.54 -16.26
CA PHE A 73 -16.30 -34.37 -17.24
C PHE A 73 -17.66 -34.88 -16.74
N MET A 74 -17.69 -35.42 -15.51
CA MET A 74 -18.92 -35.92 -14.90
C MET A 74 -19.93 -34.78 -14.68
N ALA A 75 -19.48 -33.62 -14.21
CA ALA A 75 -20.34 -32.45 -14.03
C ALA A 75 -20.96 -31.97 -15.35
N LEU A 76 -20.19 -31.95 -16.45
CA LEU A 76 -20.72 -31.57 -17.77
C LEU A 76 -21.77 -32.56 -18.28
N VAL A 77 -21.54 -33.87 -18.10
CA VAL A 77 -22.49 -34.92 -18.50
C VAL A 77 -23.78 -34.83 -17.69
N ASP A 78 -23.67 -34.62 -16.38
CA ASP A 78 -24.81 -34.46 -15.46
C ASP A 78 -25.64 -33.20 -15.78
N MET A 79 -24.98 -32.12 -16.19
CA MET A 79 -25.62 -30.90 -16.72
C MET A 79 -26.18 -31.08 -18.16
N GLY A 80 -26.15 -32.29 -18.73
CA GLY A 80 -26.72 -32.62 -20.04
C GLY A 80 -25.89 -32.13 -21.24
N GLN A 81 -24.60 -31.81 -21.06
CA GLN A 81 -23.74 -31.32 -22.14
C GLN A 81 -23.10 -32.46 -22.93
N ASN A 82 -23.06 -32.32 -24.25
CA ASN A 82 -22.38 -33.29 -25.12
C ASN A 82 -20.86 -33.02 -25.18
N VAL A 83 -20.13 -33.65 -24.28
CA VAL A 83 -18.66 -33.58 -24.17
C VAL A 83 -17.90 -33.97 -25.44
N GLN A 84 -18.46 -34.84 -26.28
CA GLN A 84 -17.78 -35.28 -27.52
C GLN A 84 -17.74 -34.16 -28.57
N SER A 85 -18.71 -33.24 -28.52
CA SER A 85 -18.76 -32.09 -29.42
C SER A 85 -17.72 -31.00 -29.09
N ILE A 86 -17.08 -31.06 -27.93
CA ILE A 86 -16.06 -30.07 -27.52
C ILE A 86 -14.88 -30.09 -28.49
N GLN A 87 -14.44 -31.27 -28.93
CA GLN A 87 -13.30 -31.39 -29.84
C GLN A 87 -13.59 -30.79 -31.22
N SER A 88 -14.80 -30.98 -31.76
CA SER A 88 -15.21 -30.38 -33.02
C SER A 88 -15.38 -28.86 -32.88
N HIS A 89 -15.99 -28.41 -31.78
CA HIS A 89 -16.12 -27.00 -31.45
C HIS A 89 -14.76 -26.30 -31.31
N ALA A 90 -13.75 -26.98 -30.75
CA ALA A 90 -12.39 -26.49 -30.62
C ALA A 90 -11.62 -26.43 -31.95
N ARG A 91 -12.10 -27.04 -33.04
CA ARG A 91 -11.45 -27.02 -34.37
C ARG A 91 -12.06 -26.02 -35.35
N ARG A 92 -13.12 -25.30 -34.94
CA ARG A 92 -13.81 -24.32 -35.80
C ARG A 92 -12.84 -23.25 -36.33
N HIS A 93 -13.10 -22.76 -37.54
CA HIS A 93 -12.29 -21.72 -38.19
C HIS A 93 -12.67 -20.30 -37.74
N THR A 94 -13.87 -20.12 -37.19
CA THR A 94 -14.43 -18.82 -36.78
C THR A 94 -13.95 -18.36 -35.41
N LYS A 95 -12.83 -18.86 -34.89
CA LYS A 95 -12.41 -18.56 -33.51
C LYS A 95 -12.10 -17.07 -33.35
N SER A 96 -12.93 -16.38 -32.58
CA SER A 96 -12.60 -15.07 -32.05
C SER A 96 -11.47 -15.24 -31.02
N VAL A 97 -10.37 -14.50 -31.23
CA VAL A 97 -9.25 -14.52 -30.29
C VAL A 97 -9.61 -13.61 -29.12
N PHE A 98 -9.96 -14.21 -27.98
CA PHE A 98 -10.10 -13.47 -26.74
C PHE A 98 -8.72 -13.13 -26.20
N LEU A 99 -8.33 -11.86 -26.30
CA LEU A 99 -7.14 -11.37 -25.61
C LEU A 99 -7.48 -11.24 -24.12
N PRO A 100 -6.78 -11.95 -23.22
CA PRO A 100 -7.07 -11.86 -21.81
C PRO A 100 -6.90 -10.40 -21.33
N PRO A 101 -7.84 -9.88 -20.53
CA PRO A 101 -7.71 -8.54 -19.98
C PRO A 101 -6.42 -8.46 -19.19
N ALA A 102 -5.56 -7.48 -19.52
CA ALA A 102 -4.29 -7.29 -18.83
C ALA A 102 -4.55 -7.22 -17.32
N HIS A 103 -4.04 -8.20 -16.58
CA HIS A 103 -4.11 -8.19 -15.12
C HIS A 103 -3.47 -6.88 -14.66
N THR A 104 -4.25 -6.01 -14.01
CA THR A 104 -3.67 -4.87 -13.30
C THR A 104 -2.77 -5.46 -12.22
N ALA A 105 -1.45 -5.40 -12.44
CA ALA A 105 -0.49 -5.81 -11.44
C ALA A 105 -0.85 -5.12 -10.13
N ALA A 106 -0.97 -5.89 -9.05
CA ALA A 106 -1.20 -5.30 -7.74
C ALA A 106 -0.11 -4.23 -7.53
N PRO A 107 -0.46 -3.01 -7.09
CA PRO A 107 0.53 -1.97 -6.89
C PRO A 107 1.59 -2.53 -5.94
N THR A 108 2.82 -2.62 -6.43
CA THR A 108 3.96 -3.03 -5.62
C THR A 108 4.02 -2.04 -4.47
N THR A 109 3.70 -2.48 -3.26
CA THR A 109 3.80 -1.62 -2.08
C THR A 109 5.24 -1.12 -2.02
N LEU A 110 5.42 0.19 -2.17
CA LEU A 110 6.74 0.80 -2.09
C LEU A 110 7.36 0.37 -0.78
N LYS A 111 8.58 -0.20 -0.84
CA LYS A 111 9.34 -0.51 0.37
C LYS A 111 9.53 0.80 1.12
N THR A 112 8.91 0.91 2.29
CA THR A 112 9.17 2.01 3.22
C THR A 112 10.66 2.03 3.54
N LEU A 113 11.21 3.24 3.62
CA LEU A 113 12.61 3.45 4.00
C LEU A 113 12.86 2.72 5.33
N GLN A 114 13.70 1.69 5.29
CA GLN A 114 14.18 1.01 6.49
C GLN A 114 15.29 1.86 7.10
N VAL A 115 15.10 2.31 8.34
CA VAL A 115 16.12 3.09 9.06
C VAL A 115 16.59 2.26 10.24
N GLY A 116 17.75 1.63 10.07
CA GLY A 116 18.37 0.79 11.09
C GLY A 116 17.93 -0.68 11.05
N ASP A 117 18.57 -1.50 11.88
CA ASP A 117 18.26 -2.91 12.02
C ASP A 117 16.97 -3.10 12.82
N ARG A 118 16.07 -3.96 12.33
CA ARG A 118 14.87 -4.32 13.07
C ARG A 118 15.28 -5.26 14.21
N PRO A 119 14.92 -4.96 15.47
CA PRO A 119 15.16 -5.88 16.57
C PRO A 119 14.43 -7.20 16.29
N SER A 120 15.11 -8.32 16.56
CA SER A 120 14.48 -9.65 16.48
C SER A 120 13.32 -9.75 17.47
N HIS A 121 12.43 -10.72 17.24
CA HIS A 121 11.37 -10.98 18.20
C HIS A 121 11.95 -11.29 19.59
N PRO A 122 11.40 -10.69 20.65
CA PRO A 122 11.63 -11.14 22.03
C PRO A 122 11.29 -12.62 22.18
N SER A 123 11.92 -13.31 23.13
CA SER A 123 11.75 -14.75 23.35
C SER A 123 10.32 -15.22 23.65
N HIS A 124 9.42 -14.32 24.05
CA HIS A 124 8.01 -14.62 24.30
C HIS A 124 7.12 -14.51 23.04
N ILE A 125 7.68 -14.11 21.90
CA ILE A 125 6.98 -13.96 20.62
C ILE A 125 7.55 -14.98 19.63
N PRO A 126 6.73 -15.88 19.07
CA PRO A 126 7.19 -16.84 18.08
C PRO A 126 7.71 -16.19 16.78
N ASP A 127 8.72 -16.80 16.16
CA ASP A 127 9.35 -16.29 14.93
C ASP A 127 8.46 -16.34 13.68
N HIS A 128 7.37 -17.11 13.69
CA HIS A 128 6.44 -17.22 12.55
C HIS A 128 5.45 -16.05 12.45
N LEU A 129 5.42 -15.15 13.44
CA LEU A 129 4.62 -13.94 13.40
C LEU A 129 5.25 -12.89 12.47
N PRO A 130 4.48 -11.92 11.96
CA PRO A 130 5.05 -10.83 11.19
C PRO A 130 6.04 -10.01 12.03
N ALA A 131 7.13 -9.59 11.39
CA ALA A 131 8.14 -8.74 12.02
C ALA A 131 7.52 -7.43 12.55
N PHE A 132 8.06 -6.92 13.65
CA PHE A 132 7.68 -5.61 14.17
C PHE A 132 7.88 -4.49 13.14
N PRO A 133 7.05 -3.43 13.19
CA PRO A 133 7.27 -2.24 12.38
C PRO A 133 8.61 -1.58 12.75
N ASP A 134 9.08 -0.68 11.89
CA ASP A 134 10.36 0.00 12.09
C ASP A 134 10.45 0.66 13.49
N PRO A 135 11.60 0.61 14.20
CA PRO A 135 11.75 1.20 15.53
C PRO A 135 11.25 2.64 15.63
N HIS A 136 11.44 3.46 14.59
CA HIS A 136 10.95 4.84 14.59
C HIS A 136 9.41 4.96 14.59
N THR A 137 8.70 3.89 14.23
CA THR A 137 7.23 3.85 14.23
C THR A 137 6.64 3.80 15.64
N TYR A 138 7.34 3.18 16.60
CA TYR A 138 6.79 2.94 17.94
C TYR A 138 7.71 3.33 19.11
N ILE A 139 9.02 3.47 18.87
CA ILE A 139 10.00 3.91 19.88
C ILE A 139 10.09 5.43 19.86
N ARG A 140 9.61 6.07 20.92
CA ARG A 140 9.82 7.51 21.14
C ARG A 140 11.17 7.71 21.82
N THR A 141 12.19 8.06 21.05
CA THR A 141 13.47 8.50 21.62
C THR A 141 13.27 9.82 22.36
N LEU A 142 13.39 9.81 23.69
CA LEU A 142 13.37 11.03 24.50
C LEU A 142 14.56 11.90 24.07
N THR A 143 14.29 13.04 23.44
CA THR A 143 15.30 13.99 22.95
C THR A 143 15.93 14.86 24.04
N ASN A 144 15.72 14.53 25.32
CA ASN A 144 16.26 15.29 26.43
C ASN A 144 17.78 15.09 26.48
N LYS A 145 18.52 16.08 25.97
CA LYS A 145 19.97 16.14 26.12
C LYS A 145 20.25 16.39 27.60
N ALA A 146 20.93 15.46 28.26
CA ALA A 146 21.37 15.66 29.62
C ALA A 146 22.10 17.01 29.74
N PRO A 147 21.78 17.85 30.74
CA PRO A 147 22.50 19.10 30.95
C PRO A 147 23.99 18.79 31.13
N VAL A 148 24.86 19.64 30.59
CA VAL A 148 26.31 19.48 30.76
C VAL A 148 26.62 19.61 32.26
N THR A 149 26.90 18.50 32.92
CA THR A 149 27.19 18.42 34.36
C THR A 149 28.65 18.69 34.69
N GLU A 150 29.49 18.97 33.69
CA GLU A 150 30.92 19.19 33.89
C GLU A 150 31.17 20.55 34.57
N TYR A 151 31.71 20.49 35.78
CA TYR A 151 31.87 21.64 36.66
C TYR A 151 32.70 22.79 36.06
N GLN A 152 33.78 22.43 35.33
CA GLN A 152 34.67 23.41 34.71
C GLN A 152 33.94 24.23 33.64
N LEU A 153 33.23 23.56 32.72
CA LEU A 153 32.46 24.22 31.67
C LEU A 153 31.34 25.11 32.23
N VAL A 154 30.64 24.65 33.27
CA VAL A 154 29.57 25.44 33.90
C VAL A 154 30.14 26.71 34.53
N ARG A 155 31.27 26.62 35.25
CA ARG A 155 31.93 27.79 35.84
C ARG A 155 32.49 28.73 34.79
N GLU A 156 33.12 28.21 33.74
CA GLU A 156 33.65 29.03 32.65
C GLU A 156 32.54 29.81 31.95
N LYS A 157 31.43 29.14 31.63
CA LYS A 157 30.26 29.79 31.01
C LYS A 157 29.64 30.85 31.93
N ALA A 158 29.50 30.57 33.22
CA ALA A 158 29.00 31.55 34.19
C ALA A 158 29.95 32.76 34.33
N ALA A 159 31.26 32.53 34.35
CA ALA A 159 32.27 33.58 34.45
C ALA A 159 32.31 34.46 33.18
N SER A 160 32.14 33.86 32.00
CA SER A 160 32.03 34.60 30.74
C SER A 160 30.75 35.42 30.69
N GLN A 161 29.59 34.84 31.03
CA GLN A 161 28.33 35.58 31.13
C GLN A 161 28.42 36.75 32.12
N LYS A 162 29.05 36.56 33.28
CA LYS A 162 29.27 37.63 34.25
C LYS A 162 30.07 38.79 33.64
N ARG A 163 31.21 38.49 33.00
CA ARG A 163 32.05 39.50 32.33
C ARG A 163 31.29 40.24 31.23
N ASP A 164 30.49 39.53 30.45
CA ASP A 164 29.71 40.12 29.37
C ASP A 164 28.62 41.06 29.90
N ILE A 165 27.93 40.66 30.97
CA ILE A 165 26.92 41.49 31.65
C ILE A 165 27.57 42.74 32.25
N GLU A 166 28.70 42.60 32.94
CA GLU A 166 29.44 43.73 33.51
C GLU A 166 29.83 44.72 32.41
N ARG A 167 30.44 44.25 31.33
CA ARG A 167 30.81 45.10 30.18
C ARG A 167 29.61 45.77 29.54
N ALA A 168 28.51 45.04 29.34
CA ALA A 168 27.29 45.60 28.75
C ALA A 168 26.70 46.70 29.63
N LEU A 169 26.64 46.48 30.95
CA LEU A 169 26.14 47.48 31.89
C LEU A 169 27.07 48.70 31.97
N THR A 170 28.39 48.49 32.04
CA THR A 170 29.37 49.59 32.01
C THR A 170 29.20 50.44 30.76
N ARG A 171 29.08 49.82 29.59
CA ARG A 171 28.82 50.54 28.32
C ARG A 171 27.49 51.28 28.33
N PHE A 172 26.44 50.67 28.89
CA PHE A 172 25.13 51.31 28.99
C PHE A 172 25.21 52.58 29.85
N ILE A 173 25.71 52.45 31.09
CA ILE A 173 25.85 53.59 32.02
C ILE A 173 26.73 54.68 31.41
N ALA A 174 27.82 54.29 30.78
CA ALA A 174 28.73 55.20 30.12
C ALA A 174 28.09 55.99 28.97
N LYS A 175 27.12 55.40 28.26
CA LYS A 175 26.44 56.05 27.13
C LYS A 175 25.26 56.91 27.57
N THR A 176 24.63 56.58 28.71
CA THR A 176 23.41 57.27 29.18
C THR A 176 23.64 58.30 30.28
N GLY A 177 24.77 58.22 30.99
CA GLY A 177 25.13 59.16 32.06
C GLY A 177 26.13 60.22 31.60
N GLU A 178 26.35 61.25 32.44
CA GLU A 178 27.45 62.20 32.25
C GLU A 178 28.79 61.47 32.48
N THR A 179 29.69 61.51 31.49
CA THR A 179 31.00 60.85 31.54
C THR A 179 32.12 61.77 31.10
N GLN A 180 33.27 61.67 31.77
CA GLN A 180 34.53 62.29 31.39
C GLN A 180 35.37 61.29 30.60
N MET A 181 36.03 61.74 29.53
CA MET A 181 36.83 60.86 28.67
C MET A 181 38.30 60.93 29.06
N LEU A 182 38.95 59.77 29.19
CA LEU A 182 40.37 59.73 29.54
C LEU A 182 41.31 60.21 28.43
N PHE A 183 40.89 60.07 27.16
CA PHE A 183 41.68 60.50 25.99
C PHE A 183 40.80 61.30 25.02
N PRO A 184 41.27 62.46 24.53
CA PRO A 184 40.50 63.33 23.65
C PRO A 184 40.23 62.72 22.26
N ASP A 185 41.11 61.84 21.77
CA ASP A 185 41.06 61.30 20.41
C ASP A 185 40.34 59.95 20.29
N ASN A 186 39.88 59.36 21.40
CA ASN A 186 39.23 58.04 21.39
C ASN A 186 37.97 58.00 22.25
N THR A 187 36.89 58.49 21.65
CA THR A 187 35.56 58.66 22.23
C THR A 187 34.86 57.34 22.60
N GLU A 188 35.32 56.19 22.10
CA GLU A 188 34.61 54.91 22.32
C GLU A 188 35.28 53.97 23.32
N ALA A 189 36.55 54.17 23.64
CA ALA A 189 37.33 53.13 24.32
C ALA A 189 37.21 53.15 25.85
N TYR A 190 37.17 54.33 26.49
CA TYR A 190 37.24 54.44 27.96
C TYR A 190 36.45 55.63 28.54
N PRO A 191 35.11 55.54 28.56
CA PRO A 191 34.27 56.50 29.26
C PRO A 191 34.35 56.27 30.78
N CYS A 192 34.76 57.29 31.53
CA CYS A 192 34.84 57.26 32.98
C CYS A 192 33.83 58.21 33.61
N LYS A 193 33.40 57.91 34.84
CA LYS A 193 32.59 58.84 35.63
C LYS A 193 33.49 59.73 36.47
#